data_AF-A0AAW4XZ06-F1
#
_entry.id   AF-A0AAW4XZ06-F1
#
_cell.length_a   1.000
_cell.length_b   1.000
_cell.length_c   1.000
_cell.angle_alpha   90.00
_cell.angle_beta   90.00
_cell.angle_gamma   90.00
#
_symmetry.space_group_name_H-M   'P 1'
#
loop_
_entity.id
_entity.type
_entity.pdbx_description
1 polymer ?
#
loop_
_entity_poly.entity_id
_entity_poly.type
_entity_poly.pdbx_seq_one_letter_code
_entity_poly.pdbx_strand_id
1 'polypeptide(L)'
;MDPQIWKSLYVDRVDPDVLMWMGSLSKHGLQGKPGKRASSKQVQEIAEFIELGSAAAVEWPKEFHALLSRIRIPQTSAKIALASSAFPAFAKRIRSIRDPDWRARIEIEFLAYIRNTQGQESALLSRQIRSTSNAKLIAGRHGLSVDRIKRVASQNALPVRVTEGGRKRYVIAPEIEERMIKDLGDEVSTKQASAVLGLHPTRITALLSVQELSALGRGIRLASIRLFKDQILALAAPVDSRSDRWVSLSKALKTCVPRTMTAEFFQAIRTHKIEVKSNPQLAAKTLGDELLIQPDQVAAWLAPRRSVQRCSDLKLDITHVAKTLGVKPDVVRSLVLNGFLTPIESRDRIGLPPVFRTHRMT
;
A
#
# COMPACT_ATOMS: atom_id res chain seq x y z
N MET A 1 -1.89 20.65 -57.14
CA MET A 1 -0.97 19.88 -56.28
C MET A 1 -1.37 20.20 -54.85
N ASP A 2 -1.63 19.20 -54.01
CA ASP A 2 -2.05 19.42 -52.62
C ASP A 2 -0.98 20.27 -51.86
N PRO A 3 -1.36 21.35 -51.16
CA PRO A 3 -0.44 22.16 -50.37
C PRO A 3 0.46 21.36 -49.40
N GLN A 4 -0.01 20.22 -48.90
CA GLN A 4 0.75 19.34 -47.99
C GLN A 4 1.86 18.58 -48.72
N ILE A 5 1.60 18.13 -49.95
CA ILE A 5 2.61 17.51 -50.82
C ILE A 5 3.69 18.54 -51.17
N TRP A 6 3.27 19.77 -51.50
CA TRP A 6 4.20 20.83 -51.82
C TRP A 6 5.10 21.18 -50.63
N LYS A 7 4.53 21.31 -49.43
CA LYS A 7 5.28 21.58 -48.20
C LYS A 7 6.29 20.46 -47.89
N SER A 8 5.85 19.20 -47.89
CA SER A 8 6.74 18.07 -47.58
C SER A 8 7.89 17.89 -48.60
N LEU A 9 7.61 17.98 -49.90
CA LEU A 9 8.61 17.78 -50.95
C LEU A 9 9.56 18.98 -51.12
N TYR A 10 9.05 20.21 -51.03
CA TYR A 10 9.81 21.39 -51.42
C TYR A 10 10.26 22.26 -50.24
N VAL A 11 9.50 22.29 -49.14
CA VAL A 11 9.87 23.07 -47.94
C VAL A 11 10.67 22.19 -46.98
N ASP A 12 10.13 21.02 -46.64
CA ASP A 12 10.75 20.10 -45.68
C ASP A 12 11.76 19.15 -46.34
N ARG A 13 11.86 19.18 -47.68
CA ARG A 13 12.78 18.40 -48.53
C ARG A 13 12.80 16.91 -48.18
N VAL A 14 11.62 16.32 -47.97
CA VAL A 14 11.51 14.90 -47.66
C VAL A 14 11.75 14.09 -48.93
N ASP A 15 12.64 13.10 -48.86
CA ASP A 15 12.89 12.18 -49.98
C ASP A 15 11.58 11.45 -50.37
N PRO A 16 11.19 11.40 -51.66
CA PRO A 16 10.02 10.69 -52.11
C PRO A 16 9.94 9.22 -51.65
N ASP A 17 11.07 8.52 -51.54
CA ASP A 17 11.13 7.13 -51.04
C ASP A 17 10.69 7.07 -49.56
N VAL A 18 10.96 8.12 -48.78
CA VAL A 18 10.52 8.24 -47.37
C VAL A 18 9.02 8.50 -47.29
N LEU A 19 8.48 9.39 -48.14
CA LEU A 19 7.04 9.63 -48.21
C LEU A 19 6.30 8.37 -48.64
N MET A 20 6.79 7.67 -49.65
CA MET A 20 6.26 6.37 -50.08
C MET A 20 6.28 5.34 -48.94
N TRP A 21 7.35 5.31 -48.14
CA TRP A 21 7.44 4.43 -46.98
C TRP A 21 6.41 4.77 -45.90
N MET A 22 6.27 6.06 -45.55
CA MET A 22 5.29 6.53 -44.55
C MET A 22 3.85 6.32 -45.04
N GLY A 23 3.60 6.57 -46.33
CA GLY A 23 2.31 6.32 -46.97
C GLY A 23 1.93 4.85 -46.96
N SER A 24 2.88 3.97 -47.28
CA SER A 24 2.69 2.52 -47.18
C SER A 24 2.35 2.09 -45.74
N LEU A 25 3.02 2.68 -44.75
CA LEU A 25 2.75 2.44 -43.34
C LEU A 25 1.36 2.95 -42.93
N SER A 26 0.96 4.12 -43.42
CA SER A 26 -0.35 4.75 -43.18
C SER A 26 -1.49 3.92 -43.76
N LYS A 27 -1.35 3.47 -45.01
CA LYS A 27 -2.38 2.72 -45.74
C LYS A 27 -2.54 1.28 -45.24
N HIS A 28 -1.43 0.59 -45.01
CA HIS A 28 -1.45 -0.86 -44.74
C HIS A 28 -1.07 -1.25 -43.31
N GLY A 29 -0.67 -0.28 -42.49
CA GLY A 29 -0.22 -0.55 -41.13
C GLY A 29 1.02 -1.46 -41.07
N LEU A 30 1.15 -2.15 -39.95
CA LEU A 30 2.33 -2.98 -39.64
C LEU A 30 2.30 -4.37 -40.30
N GLN A 31 1.15 -4.82 -40.80
CA GLN A 31 0.95 -6.15 -41.37
C GLN A 31 1.01 -6.16 -42.92
N GLY A 32 0.88 -5.01 -43.58
CA GLY A 32 0.95 -4.95 -45.05
C GLY A 32 2.36 -5.12 -45.62
N LYS A 33 2.52 -5.88 -46.71
CA LYS A 33 3.79 -6.02 -47.42
C LYS A 33 4.13 -4.70 -48.15
N PRO A 34 5.29 -4.08 -47.91
CA PRO A 34 5.75 -2.96 -48.74
C PRO A 34 6.11 -3.47 -50.14
N GLY A 35 5.55 -2.86 -51.18
CA GLY A 35 6.12 -2.92 -52.54
C GLY A 35 5.91 -4.20 -53.35
N LYS A 36 4.67 -4.70 -53.51
CA LYS A 36 4.39 -5.64 -54.61
C LYS A 36 4.34 -4.88 -55.95
N ARG A 37 5.37 -5.07 -56.82
CA ARG A 37 5.38 -4.70 -58.27
C ARG A 37 4.18 -5.32 -59.01
N ALA A 38 3.61 -4.84 -60.12
CA ALA A 38 3.55 -3.56 -60.85
C ALA A 38 2.48 -3.76 -61.96
N SER A 39 1.46 -2.90 -62.07
CA SER A 39 0.64 -2.71 -63.29
C SER A 39 -0.06 -1.34 -63.22
N SER A 40 -0.62 -0.82 -64.32
CA SER A 40 -1.11 0.56 -64.57
C SER A 40 -1.96 1.25 -63.49
N LYS A 41 -2.45 0.53 -62.46
CA LYS A 41 -2.96 1.08 -61.19
C LYS A 41 -1.87 1.78 -60.33
N GLN A 42 -0.61 1.73 -60.74
CA GLN A 42 0.57 2.19 -60.00
C GLN A 42 0.69 3.70 -59.81
N VAL A 43 0.35 4.55 -60.79
CA VAL A 43 0.57 6.00 -60.63
C VAL A 43 -0.37 6.57 -59.58
N GLN A 44 -1.63 6.11 -59.57
CA GLN A 44 -2.61 6.51 -58.57
C GLN A 44 -2.25 5.97 -57.18
N GLU A 45 -1.74 4.74 -57.10
CA GLU A 45 -1.26 4.15 -55.84
C GLU A 45 0.01 4.85 -55.31
N ILE A 46 0.92 5.25 -56.19
CA ILE A 46 2.10 6.06 -55.84
C ILE A 46 1.66 7.45 -55.35
N ALA A 47 0.74 8.11 -56.06
CA ALA A 47 0.20 9.41 -55.65
C ALA A 47 -0.47 9.33 -54.27
N GLU A 48 -1.28 8.29 -54.03
CA GLU A 48 -1.93 8.05 -52.73
C GLU A 48 -0.90 7.80 -51.61
N PHE A 49 0.18 7.05 -51.88
CA PHE A 49 1.24 6.87 -50.90
C PHE A 49 2.00 8.16 -50.61
N ILE A 50 2.30 8.97 -51.64
CA ILE A 50 2.93 10.27 -51.44
C ILE A 50 2.01 11.16 -50.61
N GLU A 51 0.71 11.24 -50.92
CA GLU A 51 -0.29 12.01 -50.15
C GLU A 51 -0.33 11.59 -48.68
N LEU A 52 -0.50 10.29 -48.42
CA LEU A 52 -0.55 9.76 -47.05
C LEU A 52 0.79 9.93 -46.30
N GLY A 53 1.91 9.83 -47.01
CA GLY A 53 3.24 10.06 -46.47
C GLY A 53 3.49 11.53 -46.13
N SER A 54 3.06 12.43 -47.01
CA SER A 54 3.12 13.88 -46.81
C SER A 54 2.29 14.28 -45.61
N ALA A 55 1.07 13.75 -45.45
CA ALA A 55 0.25 14.00 -44.29
C ALA A 55 0.93 13.57 -42.97
N ALA A 56 1.65 12.44 -42.97
CA ALA A 56 2.40 11.98 -41.79
C ALA A 56 3.69 12.78 -41.51
N ALA A 57 4.26 13.41 -42.56
CA ALA A 57 5.46 14.23 -42.46
C ALA A 57 5.16 15.69 -42.09
N VAL A 58 3.96 16.19 -42.42
CA VAL A 58 3.49 17.53 -42.05
C VAL A 58 3.36 17.65 -40.54
N GLU A 59 3.69 18.83 -39.98
CA GLU A 59 3.69 19.08 -38.53
C GLU A 59 4.53 18.06 -37.73
N TRP A 60 5.65 17.61 -38.30
CA TRP A 60 6.57 16.71 -37.63
C TRP A 60 6.97 17.22 -36.23
N PRO A 61 6.96 16.38 -35.17
CA PRO A 61 6.71 14.92 -35.17
C PRO A 61 5.27 14.51 -34.84
N LYS A 62 4.35 15.46 -34.69
CA LYS A 62 3.01 15.25 -34.14
C LYS A 62 2.18 14.28 -34.97
N GLU A 63 2.08 14.49 -36.28
CA GLU A 63 1.30 13.62 -37.17
C GLU A 63 1.91 12.21 -37.30
N PHE A 64 3.23 12.10 -37.20
CA PHE A 64 3.88 10.80 -37.12
C PHE A 64 3.52 10.05 -35.83
N HIS A 65 3.44 10.74 -34.68
CA HIS A 65 3.00 10.13 -33.42
C HIS A 65 1.51 9.72 -33.47
N ALA A 66 0.67 10.52 -34.16
CA ALA A 66 -0.72 10.16 -34.43
C ALA A 66 -0.83 8.90 -35.31
N LEU A 67 -0.01 8.81 -36.36
CA LEU A 67 0.12 7.62 -37.20
C LEU A 67 0.53 6.40 -36.38
N LEU A 68 1.57 6.51 -35.55
CA LEU A 68 2.03 5.43 -34.66
C LEU A 68 0.91 4.94 -33.75
N SER A 69 0.09 5.84 -33.21
CA SER A 69 -1.04 5.49 -32.36
C SER A 69 -2.12 4.71 -33.10
N ARG A 70 -2.41 5.07 -34.35
CA ARG A 70 -3.42 4.40 -35.19
C ARG A 70 -2.98 3.00 -35.63
N ILE A 71 -1.71 2.81 -35.97
CA ILE A 71 -1.19 1.52 -36.45
C ILE A 71 -0.78 0.56 -35.33
N ARG A 72 -0.75 1.05 -34.09
CA ARG A 72 -0.38 0.27 -32.91
C ARG A 72 -1.31 -0.93 -32.74
N ILE A 73 -0.75 -2.13 -32.63
CA ILE A 73 -1.56 -3.34 -32.41
C ILE A 73 -2.09 -3.35 -30.97
N PRO A 74 -3.43 -3.42 -30.76
CA PRO A 74 -4.02 -3.53 -29.43
C PRO A 74 -3.53 -4.76 -28.68
N GLN A 75 -3.38 -4.66 -27.37
CA GLN A 75 -2.83 -5.74 -26.54
C GLN A 75 -3.91 -6.15 -25.55
N THR A 76 -4.58 -7.27 -25.84
CA THR A 76 -5.80 -7.73 -25.16
C THR A 76 -5.57 -8.23 -23.73
N SER A 77 -4.33 -8.58 -23.35
CA SER A 77 -4.05 -9.27 -22.09
C SER A 77 -3.16 -8.50 -21.10
N ALA A 78 -2.52 -7.40 -21.50
CA ALA A 78 -1.56 -6.72 -20.66
C ALA A 78 -1.73 -5.20 -20.68
N LYS A 79 -1.91 -4.59 -19.50
CA LYS A 79 -1.85 -3.13 -19.31
C LYS A 79 -0.50 -2.54 -19.75
N ILE A 80 0.55 -3.34 -19.84
CA ILE A 80 1.85 -2.91 -20.38
C ILE A 80 2.32 -3.87 -21.45
N ALA A 81 2.67 -3.32 -22.61
CA ALA A 81 3.14 -4.10 -23.76
C ALA A 81 4.61 -3.84 -24.08
N LEU A 82 5.22 -4.78 -24.81
CA LEU A 82 6.55 -4.52 -25.39
C LEU A 82 6.35 -3.69 -26.65
N ALA A 83 7.23 -2.72 -26.88
CA ALA A 83 7.27 -1.99 -28.15
C ALA A 83 7.39 -2.96 -29.34
N SER A 84 8.14 -4.06 -29.18
CA SER A 84 8.26 -5.10 -30.21
C SER A 84 6.99 -5.91 -30.46
N SER A 85 6.07 -6.02 -29.48
CA SER A 85 4.78 -6.69 -29.66
C SER A 85 3.70 -5.74 -30.19
N ALA A 86 3.76 -4.47 -29.82
CA ALA A 86 2.87 -3.42 -30.33
C ALA A 86 3.24 -2.98 -31.76
N PHE A 87 4.54 -3.05 -32.10
CA PHE A 87 5.11 -2.66 -33.39
C PHE A 87 5.98 -3.78 -34.00
N PRO A 88 5.42 -4.95 -34.34
CA PRO A 88 6.19 -6.06 -34.90
C PRO A 88 6.91 -5.65 -36.20
N ALA A 89 8.17 -6.08 -36.31
CA ALA A 89 9.05 -5.79 -37.46
C ALA A 89 9.27 -4.30 -37.80
N PHE A 90 8.80 -3.36 -36.98
CA PHE A 90 8.91 -1.93 -37.29
C PHE A 90 10.36 -1.45 -37.39
N ALA A 91 11.22 -1.89 -36.47
CA ALA A 91 12.66 -1.62 -36.54
C ALA A 91 13.30 -2.15 -37.84
N LYS A 92 12.83 -3.28 -38.37
CA LYS A 92 13.30 -3.82 -39.66
C LYS A 92 12.82 -2.93 -40.82
N ARG A 93 11.59 -2.40 -40.75
CA ARG A 93 11.05 -1.46 -41.74
C ARG A 93 11.77 -0.12 -41.72
N ILE A 94 12.14 0.40 -40.55
CA ILE A 94 12.91 1.65 -40.47
C ILE A 94 14.28 1.47 -41.17
N ARG A 95 14.95 0.33 -40.94
CA ARG A 95 16.24 0.03 -41.61
C ARG A 95 16.15 -0.07 -43.14
N SER A 96 14.96 -0.26 -43.72
CA SER A 96 14.83 -0.29 -45.18
C SER A 96 14.73 1.10 -45.82
N ILE A 97 14.58 2.16 -45.02
CA ILE A 97 14.61 3.55 -45.51
C ILE A 97 16.03 3.84 -45.97
N ARG A 98 16.22 4.29 -47.22
CA ARG A 98 17.54 4.53 -47.80
C ARG A 98 18.22 5.80 -47.26
N ASP A 99 17.44 6.86 -47.12
CA ASP A 99 17.87 8.13 -46.54
C ASP A 99 18.31 7.95 -45.07
N PRO A 100 19.59 8.16 -44.74
CA PRO A 100 20.12 7.95 -43.39
C PRO A 100 19.61 9.00 -42.39
N ASP A 101 19.39 10.24 -42.81
CA ASP A 101 18.96 11.33 -41.94
C ASP A 101 17.50 11.14 -41.54
N TRP A 102 16.64 10.81 -42.50
CA TRP A 102 15.25 10.45 -42.23
C TRP A 102 15.12 9.17 -41.44
N ARG A 103 15.97 8.16 -41.71
CA ARG A 103 16.03 6.95 -40.89
C ARG A 103 16.32 7.30 -39.43
N ALA A 104 17.36 8.07 -39.16
CA ALA A 104 17.72 8.49 -37.81
C ALA A 104 16.60 9.31 -37.14
N ARG A 105 16.00 10.25 -37.88
CA ARG A 105 14.88 11.07 -37.40
C ARG A 105 13.67 10.24 -36.98
N ILE A 106 13.28 9.26 -37.79
CA ILE A 106 12.20 8.31 -37.48
C ILE A 106 12.55 7.43 -36.28
N GLU A 107 13.79 6.96 -36.16
CA GLU A 107 14.22 6.17 -34.99
C GLU A 107 14.13 7.01 -33.70
N ILE A 108 14.60 8.25 -33.72
CA ILE A 108 14.53 9.18 -32.59
C ILE A 108 13.08 9.40 -32.17
N GLU A 109 12.19 9.71 -33.13
CA GLU A 109 10.79 9.98 -32.83
C GLU A 109 10.00 8.75 -32.41
N PHE A 110 10.31 7.56 -32.94
CA PHE A 110 9.73 6.32 -32.46
C PHE A 110 10.11 6.07 -30.98
N LEU A 111 11.35 6.36 -30.60
CA LEU A 111 11.77 6.26 -29.20
C LEU A 111 11.13 7.35 -28.32
N ALA A 112 10.94 8.56 -28.84
CA ALA A 112 10.23 9.64 -28.16
C ALA A 112 8.77 9.28 -27.93
N TYR A 113 8.09 8.74 -28.94
CA TYR A 113 6.72 8.24 -28.84
C TYR A 113 6.59 7.17 -27.73
N ILE A 114 7.47 6.16 -27.72
CA ILE A 114 7.45 5.13 -26.67
C ILE A 114 7.68 5.76 -25.28
N ARG A 115 8.59 6.74 -25.15
CA ARG A 115 8.79 7.48 -23.89
C ARG A 115 7.52 8.21 -23.46
N ASN A 116 6.82 8.87 -24.38
CA ASN A 116 5.59 9.60 -24.10
C ASN A 116 4.44 8.69 -23.65
N THR A 117 4.47 7.41 -24.01
CA THR A 117 3.51 6.43 -23.45
C THR A 117 3.84 6.00 -22.01
N GLN A 118 5.02 6.33 -21.46
CA GLN A 118 5.37 5.98 -20.09
C GLN A 118 4.52 6.79 -19.12
N GLY A 119 3.82 6.10 -18.22
CA GLY A 119 2.86 6.72 -17.29
C GLY A 119 1.40 6.66 -17.74
N GLN A 120 1.14 6.25 -18.99
CA GLN A 120 -0.22 5.99 -19.47
C GLN A 120 -0.62 4.52 -19.22
N GLU A 121 -1.93 4.25 -19.19
CA GLU A 121 -2.47 2.88 -19.06
C GLU A 121 -2.06 1.95 -20.20
N SER A 122 -1.61 2.50 -21.32
CA SER A 122 -1.14 1.77 -22.49
C SER A 122 0.38 1.88 -22.66
N ALA A 123 1.14 1.91 -21.57
CA ALA A 123 2.59 2.10 -21.66
C ALA A 123 3.32 1.02 -22.48
N LEU A 124 4.34 1.46 -23.22
CA LEU A 124 5.22 0.60 -24.02
C LEU A 124 6.60 0.45 -23.39
N LEU A 125 7.08 -0.79 -23.34
CA LEU A 125 8.42 -1.14 -22.86
C LEU A 125 9.35 -1.43 -24.03
N SER A 126 10.48 -0.73 -24.09
CA SER A 126 11.58 -1.02 -25.03
C SER A 126 12.86 -1.35 -24.27
N ARG A 127 13.77 -2.10 -24.90
CA ARG A 127 15.13 -2.30 -24.37
C ARG A 127 16.03 -1.08 -24.61
N GLN A 128 15.75 -0.31 -25.67
CA GLN A 128 16.52 0.87 -26.07
C GLN A 128 16.20 2.09 -25.20
N ILE A 129 15.00 2.13 -24.63
CA ILE A 129 14.63 3.15 -23.66
C ILE A 129 14.85 2.54 -22.29
N ARG A 130 15.88 3.00 -21.61
CA ARG A 130 16.03 2.71 -20.18
C ARG A 130 14.79 3.30 -19.51
N SER A 131 13.91 2.43 -19.01
CA SER A 131 12.86 2.88 -18.10
C SER A 131 13.57 3.56 -16.94
N THR A 132 13.38 4.87 -16.83
CA THR A 132 13.91 5.70 -15.74
C THR A 132 13.35 5.28 -14.38
N SER A 133 12.29 4.47 -14.40
CA SER A 133 11.46 4.14 -13.26
C SER A 133 11.27 2.62 -13.09
N ASN A 134 12.32 1.84 -13.37
CA ASN A 134 12.35 0.44 -12.95
C ASN A 134 12.49 0.38 -11.42
N ALA A 135 11.74 -0.49 -10.76
CA ALA A 135 11.83 -0.72 -9.31
C ALA A 135 13.27 -0.90 -8.80
N LYS A 136 14.18 -1.51 -9.59
CA LYS A 136 15.61 -1.63 -9.25
C LYS A 136 16.34 -0.28 -9.22
N LEU A 137 16.05 0.61 -10.18
CA LEU A 137 16.68 1.93 -10.26
C LEU A 137 16.14 2.85 -9.17
N ILE A 138 14.82 2.82 -8.94
CA ILE A 138 14.17 3.57 -7.85
C ILE A 138 14.74 3.12 -6.50
N ALA A 139 14.83 1.81 -6.28
CA ALA A 139 15.45 1.24 -5.08
C ALA A 139 16.88 1.75 -4.86
N GLY A 140 17.73 1.72 -5.90
CA GLY A 140 19.09 2.23 -5.82
C GLY A 140 19.19 3.74 -5.55
N ARG A 141 18.34 4.55 -6.19
CA ARG A 141 18.31 6.02 -6.04
C ARG A 141 17.94 6.43 -4.62
N HIS A 142 16.99 5.73 -4.01
CA HIS A 142 16.43 6.08 -2.69
C HIS A 142 16.97 5.22 -1.54
N GLY A 143 17.96 4.35 -1.80
CA GLY A 143 18.52 3.46 -0.77
C GLY A 143 17.52 2.45 -0.19
N LEU A 144 16.52 2.04 -0.97
CA LEU A 144 15.45 1.14 -0.56
C LEU A 144 15.66 -0.27 -1.12
N SER A 145 15.02 -1.28 -0.53
CA SER A 145 15.03 -2.62 -1.13
C SER A 145 14.08 -2.69 -2.32
N VAL A 146 14.47 -3.46 -3.35
CA VAL A 146 13.65 -3.65 -4.56
C VAL A 146 12.27 -4.23 -4.23
N ASP A 147 12.20 -5.15 -3.25
CA ASP A 147 10.94 -5.76 -2.85
C ASP A 147 10.01 -4.79 -2.15
N ARG A 148 10.56 -3.80 -1.41
CA ARG A 148 9.77 -2.74 -0.79
C ARG A 148 9.09 -1.88 -1.85
N ILE A 149 9.80 -1.51 -2.92
CA ILE A 149 9.24 -0.79 -4.07
C ILE A 149 8.18 -1.63 -4.81
N LYS A 150 8.49 -2.90 -5.13
CA LYS A 150 7.53 -3.80 -5.82
C LYS A 150 6.24 -4.00 -5.03
N ARG A 151 6.33 -4.11 -3.71
CA ARG A 151 5.17 -4.26 -2.84
C ARG A 151 4.28 -3.02 -2.91
N VAL A 152 4.84 -1.82 -2.77
CA VAL A 152 4.06 -0.58 -2.86
C VAL A 152 3.48 -0.38 -4.25
N ALA A 153 4.23 -0.74 -5.30
CA ALA A 153 3.72 -0.73 -6.66
C ALA A 153 2.52 -1.69 -6.85
N SER A 154 2.57 -2.86 -6.20
CA SER A 154 1.45 -3.83 -6.22
C SER A 154 0.23 -3.30 -5.44
N GLN A 155 0.45 -2.66 -4.29
CA GLN A 155 -0.62 -2.08 -3.46
C GLN A 155 -1.34 -0.93 -4.16
N ASN A 156 -0.61 -0.12 -4.93
CA ASN A 156 -1.17 0.95 -5.74
C ASN A 156 -1.74 0.47 -7.09
N ALA A 157 -1.87 -0.84 -7.29
CA ALA A 157 -2.38 -1.46 -8.52
C ALA A 157 -1.72 -0.96 -9.81
N LEU A 158 -0.41 -0.63 -9.74
CA LEU A 158 0.30 -0.06 -10.87
C LEU A 158 0.34 -1.05 -12.05
N PRO A 159 0.26 -0.54 -13.29
CA PRO A 159 0.41 -1.38 -14.47
C PRO A 159 1.68 -2.24 -14.37
N VAL A 160 1.53 -3.54 -14.62
CA VAL A 160 2.61 -4.52 -14.51
C VAL A 160 2.61 -5.44 -15.72
N ARG A 161 3.79 -5.68 -16.29
CA ARG A 161 4.02 -6.78 -17.22
C ARG A 161 4.67 -7.94 -16.48
N VAL A 162 4.06 -9.11 -16.55
CA VAL A 162 4.67 -10.37 -16.09
C VAL A 162 5.29 -11.04 -17.30
N THR A 163 6.59 -11.35 -17.24
CA THR A 163 7.24 -12.16 -18.28
C THR A 163 6.85 -13.63 -18.13
N GLU A 164 7.06 -14.45 -19.16
CA GLU A 164 6.85 -15.91 -19.09
C GLU A 164 7.53 -16.57 -17.89
N GLY A 165 8.77 -16.16 -17.57
CA GLY A 165 9.48 -16.61 -16.36
C GLY A 165 9.04 -15.94 -15.04
N GLY A 166 7.83 -15.39 -14.96
CA GLY A 166 7.25 -14.79 -13.75
C GLY A 166 7.81 -13.42 -13.31
N ARG A 167 8.83 -12.87 -13.99
CA ARG A 167 9.41 -11.57 -13.62
C ARG A 167 8.42 -10.44 -13.85
N LYS A 168 8.15 -9.66 -12.81
CA LYS A 168 7.28 -8.47 -12.86
C LYS A 168 8.09 -7.23 -13.23
N ARG A 169 7.62 -6.49 -14.25
CA ARG A 169 8.13 -5.18 -14.64
C ARG A 169 7.02 -4.14 -14.50
N TYR A 170 7.26 -3.15 -13.64
CA TYR A 170 6.37 -2.02 -13.44
C TYR A 170 6.81 -0.86 -14.33
N VAL A 171 5.84 -0.09 -14.82
CA VAL A 171 6.08 1.26 -15.35
C VAL A 171 5.58 2.23 -14.29
N ILE A 172 6.49 3.01 -13.72
CA ILE A 172 6.21 3.94 -12.64
C ILE A 172 6.42 5.34 -13.19
N ALA A 173 5.40 6.20 -13.17
CA ALA A 173 5.57 7.59 -13.57
C ALA A 173 6.34 8.36 -12.46
N PRO A 174 7.10 9.42 -12.77
CA PRO A 174 7.83 10.20 -11.76
C PRO A 174 6.95 10.69 -10.61
N GLU A 175 5.72 11.13 -10.92
CA GLU A 175 4.76 11.65 -9.93
C GLU A 175 4.28 10.54 -8.98
N ILE A 176 4.17 9.32 -9.50
CA ILE A 176 3.84 8.12 -8.72
C ILE A 176 5.06 7.70 -7.89
N GLU A 177 6.27 7.78 -8.43
CA GLU A 177 7.50 7.51 -7.70
C GLU A 177 7.60 8.40 -6.46
N GLU A 178 7.47 9.72 -6.61
CA GLU A 178 7.52 10.67 -5.48
C GLU A 178 6.50 10.34 -4.40
N ARG A 179 5.26 10.06 -4.79
CA ARG A 179 4.21 9.65 -3.85
C ARG A 179 4.56 8.36 -3.12
N MET A 180 5.02 7.34 -3.85
CA MET A 180 5.44 6.06 -3.26
C MET A 180 6.59 6.24 -2.27
N ILE A 181 7.56 7.10 -2.59
CA ILE A 181 8.71 7.36 -1.72
C ILE A 181 8.27 8.10 -0.46
N LYS A 182 7.38 9.09 -0.58
CA LYS A 182 6.78 9.77 0.57
C LYS A 182 6.04 8.80 1.49
N ASP A 183 5.18 7.95 0.93
CA ASP A 183 4.46 6.93 1.69
C ASP A 183 5.41 5.94 2.38
N LEU A 184 6.52 5.58 1.73
CA LEU A 184 7.54 4.71 2.30
C LEU A 184 8.37 5.38 3.40
N GLY A 185 8.58 6.70 3.31
CA GLY A 185 9.19 7.50 4.37
C GLY A 185 8.30 7.63 5.59
N ASP A 186 6.98 7.66 5.38
CA ASP A 186 5.97 7.73 6.44
C ASP A 186 5.65 6.36 7.07
N GLU A 187 6.11 5.25 6.49
CA GLU A 187 5.88 3.90 7.00
C GLU A 187 6.89 3.53 8.10
N VAL A 188 6.38 3.22 9.29
CA VAL A 188 7.17 2.88 10.47
C VAL A 188 6.86 1.45 10.92
N SER A 189 7.87 0.70 11.34
CA SER A 189 7.67 -0.66 11.88
C SER A 189 7.00 -0.64 13.26
N THR A 190 6.35 -1.75 13.63
CA THR A 190 5.78 -1.92 14.99
C THR A 190 6.83 -1.76 16.09
N LYS A 191 8.08 -2.18 15.84
CA LYS A 191 9.21 -2.01 16.76
C LYS A 191 9.59 -0.54 16.94
N GLN A 192 9.66 0.23 15.86
CA GLN A 192 9.93 1.67 15.92
C GLN A 192 8.76 2.41 16.59
N ALA A 193 7.51 2.07 16.27
CA ALA A 193 6.34 2.65 16.93
C ALA A 193 6.33 2.36 18.45
N SER A 194 6.69 1.13 18.82
CA SER A 194 6.90 0.72 20.22
C SER A 194 7.96 1.58 20.92
N ALA A 195 9.09 1.85 20.26
CA ALA A 195 10.16 2.69 20.80
C ALA A 195 9.73 4.16 20.96
N VAL A 196 8.96 4.71 20.01
CA VAL A 196 8.45 6.09 20.08
C VAL A 196 7.41 6.27 21.19
N LEU A 197 6.46 5.33 21.30
CA LEU A 197 5.38 5.42 22.27
C LEU A 197 5.75 4.84 23.65
N GLY A 198 6.85 4.11 23.77
CA GLY A 198 7.20 3.41 25.02
C GLY A 198 6.25 2.25 25.35
N LEU A 199 5.52 1.73 24.35
CA LEU A 199 4.50 0.69 24.53
C LEU A 199 5.00 -0.66 24.01
N HIS A 200 4.61 -1.76 24.67
CA HIS A 200 4.94 -3.10 24.17
C HIS A 200 4.34 -3.35 22.77
N PRO A 201 5.04 -4.04 21.84
CA PRO A 201 4.56 -4.24 20.46
C PRO A 201 3.16 -4.85 20.34
N THR A 202 2.80 -5.77 21.23
CA THR A 202 1.44 -6.36 21.24
C THR A 202 0.33 -5.34 21.53
N ARG A 203 0.64 -4.28 22.28
CA ARG A 203 -0.30 -3.17 22.54
C ARG A 203 -0.45 -2.27 21.32
N ILE A 204 0.63 -2.07 20.56
CA ILE A 204 0.57 -1.38 19.26
C ILE A 204 -0.35 -2.14 18.29
N THR A 205 -0.24 -3.46 18.23
CA THR A 205 -1.13 -4.30 17.42
C THR A 205 -2.59 -4.19 17.88
N ALA A 206 -2.85 -4.13 19.18
CA ALA A 206 -4.19 -3.90 19.70
C ALA A 206 -4.75 -2.53 19.26
N LEU A 207 -3.95 -1.46 19.32
CA LEU A 207 -4.35 -0.13 18.85
C LEU A 207 -4.61 -0.10 17.33
N LEU A 208 -3.86 -0.85 16.54
CA LEU A 208 -4.14 -0.99 15.10
C LEU A 208 -5.47 -1.71 14.85
N SER A 209 -5.79 -2.73 15.64
CA SER A 209 -7.03 -3.52 15.45
C SER A 209 -8.30 -2.71 15.68
N VAL A 210 -8.24 -1.68 16.53
CA VAL A 210 -9.35 -0.76 16.82
C VAL A 210 -9.25 0.56 16.05
N GLN A 211 -8.35 0.66 15.06
CA GLN A 211 -8.12 1.85 14.23
C GLN A 211 -7.68 3.12 14.98
N GLU A 212 -7.16 2.98 16.20
CA GLU A 212 -6.53 4.08 16.94
C GLU A 212 -5.21 4.53 16.30
N LEU A 213 -4.55 3.60 15.60
CA LEU A 213 -3.41 3.87 14.74
C LEU A 213 -3.76 3.50 13.29
N SER A 214 -3.29 4.30 12.33
CA SER A 214 -3.50 4.03 10.92
C SER A 214 -2.42 3.08 10.37
N ALA A 215 -2.86 1.94 9.83
CA ALA A 215 -1.99 1.04 9.08
C ALA A 215 -1.58 1.68 7.74
N LEU A 216 -0.32 1.46 7.34
CA LEU A 216 0.20 1.83 6.02
C LEU A 216 0.95 0.63 5.44
N GLY A 217 0.27 -0.13 4.58
CA GLY A 217 0.82 -1.35 4.00
C GLY A 217 1.07 -2.43 5.07
N ARG A 218 2.35 -2.66 5.42
CA ARG A 218 2.76 -3.61 6.48
C ARG A 218 3.24 -2.90 7.74
N GLY A 219 3.35 -1.58 7.70
CA GLY A 219 3.75 -0.74 8.82
C GLY A 219 2.62 0.14 9.30
N ILE A 220 3.02 1.17 10.04
CA ILE A 220 2.14 2.14 10.70
C ILE A 220 2.52 3.51 10.16
N ARG A 221 1.51 4.35 9.89
CA ARG A 221 1.76 5.72 9.44
C ARG A 221 2.38 6.55 10.58
N LEU A 222 3.56 7.12 10.36
CA LEU A 222 4.28 7.96 11.33
C LEU A 222 3.42 9.12 11.83
N ALA A 223 2.70 9.78 10.93
CA ALA A 223 1.80 10.87 11.28
C ALA A 223 0.71 10.44 12.29
N SER A 224 0.17 9.22 12.15
CA SER A 224 -0.82 8.69 13.09
C SER A 224 -0.21 8.42 14.47
N ILE A 225 1.05 7.95 14.54
CA ILE A 225 1.77 7.77 15.80
C ILE A 225 2.00 9.11 16.50
N ARG A 226 2.43 10.14 15.76
CA ARG A 226 2.65 11.50 16.30
C ARG A 226 1.35 12.10 16.80
N LEU A 227 0.29 12.09 15.98
CA LEU A 227 -1.02 12.58 16.37
C LEU A 227 -1.55 11.87 17.62
N PHE A 228 -1.41 10.54 17.70
CA PHE A 228 -1.79 9.79 18.89
C PHE A 228 -0.99 10.24 20.12
N LYS A 229 0.34 10.40 19.98
CA LYS A 229 1.21 10.90 21.06
C LYS A 229 0.75 12.27 21.53
N ASP A 230 0.62 13.22 20.60
CA ASP A 230 0.31 14.62 20.89
C ASP A 230 -1.07 14.77 21.52
N GLN A 231 -2.07 14.01 21.06
CA GLN A 231 -3.41 13.99 21.64
C GLN A 231 -3.41 13.53 23.09
N ILE A 232 -2.66 12.47 23.43
CA ILE A 232 -2.60 11.97 24.81
C ILE A 232 -1.79 12.93 25.69
N LEU A 233 -0.70 13.52 25.18
CA LEU A 233 0.07 14.53 25.91
C LEU A 233 -0.74 15.80 26.20
N ALA A 234 -1.57 16.24 25.26
CA ALA A 234 -2.40 17.44 25.43
C ALA A 234 -3.44 17.30 26.57
N LEU A 235 -3.78 16.07 26.96
CA LEU A 235 -4.69 15.80 28.08
C LEU A 235 -3.98 15.83 29.44
N ALA A 236 -2.65 15.90 29.46
CA ALA A 236 -1.87 15.77 30.68
C ALA A 236 -1.65 17.13 31.35
N ALA A 237 -2.13 17.28 32.59
CA ALA A 237 -1.84 18.44 33.42
C ALA A 237 -0.44 18.32 34.06
N PRO A 238 0.27 19.44 34.37
CA PRO A 238 1.51 19.36 35.12
C PRO A 238 1.29 18.74 36.51
N VAL A 239 2.25 17.94 36.99
CA VAL A 239 2.21 17.43 38.37
C VAL A 239 2.46 18.55 39.36
N ASP A 240 1.42 18.93 40.11
CA ASP A 240 1.58 19.69 41.34
C ASP A 240 2.26 18.81 42.40
N SER A 241 3.33 19.33 42.98
CA SER A 241 4.27 18.67 43.90
C SER A 241 3.67 18.26 45.26
N ARG A 242 2.34 18.24 45.39
CA ARG A 242 1.61 17.85 46.60
C ARG A 242 0.65 16.68 46.28
N SER A 243 1.03 15.52 46.82
CA SER A 243 0.28 14.26 46.97
C SER A 243 0.12 13.30 45.78
N ASP A 244 0.15 12.02 46.18
CA ASP A 244 -0.20 10.77 45.52
C ASP A 244 0.87 9.94 44.78
N ARG A 245 0.68 8.62 44.88
CA ARG A 245 1.57 7.56 44.39
C ARG A 245 1.49 7.45 42.87
N TRP A 246 1.99 8.45 42.15
CA TRP A 246 2.06 8.45 40.70
C TRP A 246 3.04 7.40 40.17
N VAL A 247 2.65 6.69 39.11
CA VAL A 247 3.53 5.75 38.40
C VAL A 247 3.55 6.08 36.91
N SER A 248 4.66 5.77 36.23
CA SER A 248 4.74 5.97 34.78
C SER A 248 3.69 5.13 34.04
N LEU A 249 3.19 5.67 32.93
CA LEU A 249 2.24 4.99 32.04
C LEU A 249 2.79 3.63 31.59
N SER A 250 4.08 3.54 31.25
CA SER A 250 4.79 2.30 30.94
C SER A 250 4.62 1.26 32.06
N LYS A 251 4.82 1.68 33.32
CA LYS A 251 4.71 0.81 34.49
C LYS A 251 3.26 0.39 34.74
N ALA A 252 2.32 1.34 34.71
CA ALA A 252 0.89 1.07 34.87
C ALA A 252 0.36 0.10 33.81
N LEU A 253 0.73 0.29 32.55
CA LEU A 253 0.38 -0.63 31.47
C LEU A 253 1.03 -2.00 31.62
N LYS A 254 2.22 -2.10 32.24
CA LYS A 254 2.86 -3.39 32.48
C LYS A 254 2.20 -4.17 33.62
N THR A 255 1.80 -3.49 34.69
CA THR A 255 1.36 -4.14 35.94
C THR A 255 -0.15 -4.19 36.14
N CYS A 256 -0.87 -3.16 35.70
CA CYS A 256 -2.26 -2.96 36.10
C CYS A 256 -3.25 -3.23 34.96
N VAL A 257 -2.92 -2.84 33.73
CA VAL A 257 -3.85 -2.87 32.59
C VAL A 257 -3.66 -4.15 31.76
N PRO A 258 -4.69 -4.99 31.53
CA PRO A 258 -4.59 -6.13 30.61
C PRO A 258 -4.23 -5.71 29.18
N ARG A 259 -3.63 -6.61 28.39
CA ARG A 259 -3.25 -6.33 27.00
C ARG A 259 -4.47 -6.11 26.10
N THR A 260 -5.53 -6.88 26.31
CA THR A 260 -6.79 -6.82 25.55
C THR A 260 -7.52 -5.48 25.72
N MET A 261 -7.37 -4.84 26.88
CA MET A 261 -8.07 -3.59 27.23
C MET A 261 -7.26 -2.33 26.91
N THR A 262 -6.19 -2.45 26.12
CA THR A 262 -5.31 -1.31 25.77
C THR A 262 -6.10 -0.17 25.13
N ALA A 263 -6.96 -0.49 24.16
CA ALA A 263 -7.76 0.50 23.45
C ALA A 263 -8.73 1.23 24.39
N GLU A 264 -9.50 0.48 25.18
CA GLU A 264 -10.44 1.02 26.17
C GLU A 264 -9.75 1.89 27.22
N PHE A 265 -8.53 1.53 27.61
CA PHE A 265 -7.74 2.30 28.55
C PHE A 265 -7.36 3.68 27.99
N PHE A 266 -6.88 3.76 26.74
CA PHE A 266 -6.60 5.05 26.12
C PHE A 266 -7.85 5.87 25.84
N GLN A 267 -8.98 5.22 25.54
CA GLN A 267 -10.29 5.87 25.48
C GLN A 267 -10.73 6.42 26.85
N ALA A 268 -10.45 5.70 27.95
CA ALA A 268 -10.72 6.18 29.30
C ALA A 268 -9.89 7.43 29.64
N ILE A 269 -8.63 7.50 29.18
CA ILE A 269 -7.80 8.71 29.28
C ILE A 269 -8.44 9.87 28.51
N ARG A 270 -8.82 9.65 27.24
CA ARG A 270 -9.46 10.70 26.41
C ARG A 270 -10.79 11.19 26.95
N THR A 271 -11.52 10.35 27.66
CA THR A 271 -12.81 10.71 28.30
C THR A 271 -12.64 11.21 29.74
N HIS A 272 -11.41 11.51 30.16
CA HIS A 272 -11.06 11.99 31.51
C HIS A 272 -11.53 11.06 32.66
N LYS A 273 -11.77 9.77 32.38
CA LYS A 273 -12.09 8.76 33.40
C LYS A 273 -10.86 8.29 34.16
N ILE A 274 -9.68 8.49 33.57
CA ILE A 274 -8.38 8.25 34.19
C ILE A 274 -7.60 9.55 34.02
N GLU A 275 -7.17 10.12 35.13
CA GLU A 275 -6.35 11.32 35.13
C GLU A 275 -4.92 10.96 34.72
N VAL A 276 -4.35 11.82 33.88
CA VAL A 276 -2.96 11.70 33.45
C VAL A 276 -2.28 13.01 33.76
N LYS A 277 -1.08 12.93 34.33
CA LYS A 277 -0.22 14.09 34.54
C LYS A 277 1.07 13.96 33.74
N SER A 278 1.60 15.09 33.30
CA SER A 278 2.89 15.15 32.63
C SER A 278 3.98 15.28 33.68
N ASN A 279 5.09 14.57 33.49
CA ASN A 279 6.27 14.71 34.31
C ASN A 279 7.25 15.71 33.68
N PRO A 280 7.23 17.01 34.07
CA PRO A 280 8.10 18.01 33.46
C PRO A 280 9.59 17.83 33.84
N GLN A 281 9.90 17.06 34.89
CA GLN A 281 11.28 16.86 35.35
C GLN A 281 12.03 15.76 34.58
N LEU A 282 11.29 14.88 33.91
CA LEU A 282 11.84 13.89 32.99
C LEU A 282 11.65 14.43 31.58
N ALA A 283 12.72 14.91 30.95
CA ALA A 283 12.78 15.07 29.48
C ALA A 283 12.73 13.68 28.82
N ALA A 284 11.60 13.00 29.00
CA ALA A 284 11.42 11.60 28.66
C ALA A 284 11.33 11.45 27.16
N LYS A 285 12.08 10.49 26.61
CA LYS A 285 12.10 10.23 25.16
C LYS A 285 10.81 9.57 24.66
N THR A 286 9.98 9.02 25.54
CA THR A 286 8.81 8.20 25.18
C THR A 286 7.55 8.60 25.95
N LEU A 287 6.39 8.45 25.30
CA LEU A 287 5.08 8.73 25.90
C LEU A 287 4.85 7.95 27.21
N GLY A 288 5.29 6.69 27.26
CA GLY A 288 5.12 5.83 28.42
C GLY A 288 5.85 6.31 29.68
N ASP A 289 6.93 7.08 29.53
CA ASP A 289 7.73 7.58 30.65
C ASP A 289 7.43 9.05 30.97
N GLU A 290 6.96 9.80 29.98
CA GLU A 290 6.54 11.21 30.08
C GLU A 290 5.23 11.37 30.88
N LEU A 291 4.37 10.35 30.83
CA LEU A 291 3.06 10.37 31.46
C LEU A 291 3.01 9.59 32.77
N LEU A 292 2.31 10.18 33.73
CA LEU A 292 2.09 9.65 35.06
C LEU A 292 0.59 9.41 35.30
N ILE A 293 0.29 8.28 35.92
CA ILE A 293 -1.07 7.86 36.25
C ILE A 293 -1.11 7.36 37.69
N GLN A 294 -2.25 7.54 38.34
CA GLN A 294 -2.50 7.01 39.68
C GLN A 294 -3.02 5.56 39.60
N PRO A 295 -2.33 4.57 40.22
CA PRO A 295 -2.74 3.17 40.19
C PRO A 295 -4.15 2.92 40.72
N ASP A 296 -4.58 3.70 41.70
CA ASP A 296 -5.87 3.54 42.37
C ASP A 296 -7.03 3.90 41.44
N GLN A 297 -6.88 4.94 40.62
CA GLN A 297 -7.85 5.30 39.57
C GLN A 297 -7.96 4.19 38.51
N VAL A 298 -6.82 3.60 38.12
CA VAL A 298 -6.81 2.45 37.18
C VAL A 298 -7.49 1.23 37.80
N ALA A 299 -7.27 0.97 39.10
CA ALA A 299 -7.92 -0.12 39.82
C ALA A 299 -9.44 0.08 39.91
N ALA A 300 -9.89 1.30 40.24
CA ALA A 300 -11.31 1.66 40.27
C ALA A 300 -11.97 1.53 38.89
N TRP A 301 -11.28 1.98 37.84
CA TRP A 301 -11.74 1.82 36.45
C TRP A 301 -11.82 0.35 36.02
N LEU A 302 -10.90 -0.50 36.49
CA LEU A 302 -10.92 -1.94 36.17
C LEU A 302 -11.95 -2.73 37.00
N ALA A 303 -12.32 -2.28 38.20
CA ALA A 303 -13.22 -3.00 39.11
C ALA A 303 -14.54 -3.45 38.46
N PRO A 304 -15.32 -2.58 37.76
CA PRO A 304 -16.57 -2.98 37.10
C PRO A 304 -16.36 -3.84 35.84
N ARG A 305 -15.12 -3.94 35.34
CA ARG A 305 -14.78 -4.71 34.12
C ARG A 305 -14.22 -6.09 34.46
N ARG A 306 -13.58 -6.23 35.61
CA ARG A 306 -13.14 -7.52 36.17
C ARG A 306 -14.31 -8.42 36.57
N SER A 307 -15.47 -7.85 36.94
CA SER A 307 -16.70 -8.59 37.19
C SER A 307 -17.32 -9.15 35.91
N VAL A 308 -17.22 -8.44 34.79
CA VAL A 308 -17.73 -8.87 33.48
C VAL A 308 -16.84 -9.95 32.86
N GLN A 309 -15.51 -9.81 32.95
CA GLN A 309 -14.56 -10.80 32.39
C GLN A 309 -14.50 -12.13 33.17
N ARG A 310 -14.92 -12.16 34.45
CA ARG A 310 -15.06 -13.41 35.21
C ARG A 310 -16.39 -14.13 34.97
N CYS A 311 -17.37 -13.48 34.34
CA CYS A 311 -18.70 -14.07 34.11
C CYS A 311 -18.80 -14.84 32.79
N SER A 312 -17.85 -14.72 31.85
CA SER A 312 -17.99 -15.36 30.54
C SER A 312 -17.40 -16.78 30.45
N ASP A 313 -16.38 -17.17 31.24
CA ASP A 313 -15.56 -18.34 30.85
C ASP A 313 -15.41 -19.51 31.83
N LEU A 314 -15.96 -19.50 33.05
CA LEU A 314 -15.79 -20.66 33.96
C LEU A 314 -17.08 -21.02 34.71
N LYS A 315 -17.98 -21.74 34.01
CA LYS A 315 -18.92 -22.65 34.66
C LYS A 315 -18.12 -23.87 35.16
N LEU A 316 -17.76 -23.88 36.44
CA LEU A 316 -17.00 -24.98 37.04
C LEU A 316 -17.96 -26.03 37.63
N ASP A 317 -17.90 -27.26 37.10
CA ASP A 317 -18.61 -28.42 37.66
C ASP A 317 -18.06 -28.81 39.05
N ILE A 318 -18.89 -29.42 39.90
CA ILE A 318 -18.57 -29.87 41.27
C ILE A 318 -17.29 -30.69 41.28
N THR A 319 -17.13 -31.57 40.28
CA THR A 319 -15.96 -32.42 40.12
C THR A 319 -14.68 -31.62 39.91
N HIS A 320 -14.78 -30.51 39.16
CA HIS A 320 -13.65 -29.62 38.91
C HIS A 320 -13.30 -28.82 40.17
N VAL A 321 -14.32 -28.30 40.87
CA VAL A 321 -14.14 -27.59 42.15
C VAL A 321 -13.53 -28.49 43.21
N ALA A 322 -13.98 -29.75 43.30
CA ALA A 322 -13.45 -30.75 44.23
C ALA A 322 -11.96 -31.02 43.98
N LYS A 323 -11.58 -31.17 42.72
CA LYS A 323 -10.18 -31.36 42.31
C LYS A 323 -9.31 -30.13 42.62
N THR A 324 -9.81 -28.92 42.37
CA THR A 324 -9.07 -27.68 42.67
C THR A 324 -8.89 -27.44 44.16
N LEU A 325 -9.88 -27.83 44.98
CA LEU A 325 -9.82 -27.70 46.43
C LEU A 325 -9.13 -28.89 47.12
N GLY A 326 -8.80 -29.95 46.39
CA GLY A 326 -8.20 -31.17 46.96
C GLY A 326 -9.14 -31.95 47.88
N VAL A 327 -10.46 -31.82 47.70
CA VAL A 327 -11.49 -32.44 48.55
C VAL A 327 -12.38 -33.37 47.73
N LYS A 328 -13.14 -34.23 48.42
CA LYS A 328 -14.13 -35.10 47.76
C LYS A 328 -15.31 -34.26 47.24
N PRO A 329 -15.94 -34.63 46.11
CA PRO A 329 -17.12 -33.94 45.57
C PRO A 329 -18.27 -33.76 46.56
N ASP A 330 -18.47 -34.72 47.48
CA ASP A 330 -19.52 -34.63 48.50
C ASP A 330 -19.22 -33.55 49.56
N VAL A 331 -17.94 -33.24 49.81
CA VAL A 331 -17.55 -32.12 50.68
C VAL A 331 -17.90 -30.79 50.00
N VAL A 332 -17.72 -30.68 48.67
CA VAL A 332 -18.13 -29.49 47.93
C VAL A 332 -19.64 -29.30 47.99
N ARG A 333 -20.44 -30.37 47.86
CA ARG A 333 -21.91 -30.30 48.04
C ARG A 333 -22.30 -29.88 49.46
N SER A 334 -21.59 -30.37 50.47
CA SER A 334 -21.84 -29.98 51.87
C SER A 334 -21.47 -28.52 52.12
N LEU A 335 -20.36 -28.02 51.56
CA LEU A 335 -19.96 -26.61 51.65
C LEU A 335 -20.99 -25.68 51.03
N VAL A 336 -21.68 -26.13 49.99
CA VAL A 336 -22.78 -25.40 49.36
C VAL A 336 -23.99 -25.36 50.27
N LEU A 337 -24.43 -26.52 50.76
CA LEU A 337 -25.60 -26.63 51.62
C LEU A 337 -25.45 -25.80 52.90
N ASN A 338 -24.21 -25.69 53.40
CA ASN A 338 -23.86 -24.86 54.55
C ASN A 338 -23.54 -23.39 54.19
N GLY A 339 -23.73 -22.97 52.94
CA GLY A 339 -23.63 -21.57 52.51
C GLY A 339 -22.22 -21.03 52.28
N PHE A 340 -21.18 -21.87 52.39
CA PHE A 340 -19.79 -21.48 52.13
C PHE A 340 -19.45 -21.33 50.64
N LEU A 341 -20.28 -21.90 49.76
CA LEU A 341 -20.18 -21.77 48.31
C LEU A 341 -21.56 -21.40 47.72
N THR A 342 -21.60 -20.42 46.82
CA THR A 342 -22.87 -19.89 46.30
C THR A 342 -23.18 -20.44 44.90
N PRO A 343 -24.31 -21.15 44.68
CA PRO A 343 -24.69 -21.61 43.35
C PRO A 343 -25.02 -20.44 42.42
N ILE A 344 -24.65 -20.54 41.15
CA ILE A 344 -24.98 -19.55 40.11
C ILE A 344 -26.32 -19.86 39.43
N GLU A 345 -26.71 -21.13 39.34
CA GLU A 345 -28.03 -21.58 38.87
C GLU A 345 -28.57 -22.62 39.86
N SER A 346 -29.69 -22.34 40.56
CA SER A 346 -30.49 -23.41 41.17
C SER A 346 -31.38 -24.01 40.08
N ARG A 347 -30.98 -25.15 39.51
CA ARG A 347 -31.82 -25.93 38.60
C ARG A 347 -32.66 -26.91 39.40
N ASP A 348 -33.62 -26.41 40.17
CA ASP A 348 -34.52 -27.22 40.98
C ASP A 348 -35.62 -27.97 40.19
N ARG A 349 -35.40 -28.34 38.92
CA ARG A 349 -36.40 -29.16 38.20
C ARG A 349 -35.90 -30.34 37.38
N ILE A 350 -34.59 -30.57 37.24
CA ILE A 350 -34.11 -31.73 36.48
C ILE A 350 -32.80 -32.18 37.14
N GLY A 351 -32.78 -33.38 37.72
CA GLY A 351 -31.70 -33.93 38.56
C GLY A 351 -30.31 -33.93 37.91
N LEU A 352 -29.67 -32.77 37.88
CA LEU A 352 -28.30 -32.54 37.44
C LEU A 352 -27.56 -31.69 38.49
N PRO A 353 -26.24 -31.87 38.64
CA PRO A 353 -25.49 -31.24 39.72
C PRO A 353 -25.39 -29.71 39.58
N PRO A 354 -25.55 -28.95 40.68
CA PRO A 354 -25.44 -27.48 40.71
C PRO A 354 -24.01 -26.94 40.52
N VAL A 355 -23.90 -25.68 40.04
CA VAL A 355 -22.64 -24.98 39.67
C VAL A 355 -22.37 -23.80 40.60
N PHE A 356 -21.14 -23.62 41.10
CA PHE A 356 -20.83 -22.74 42.25
C PHE A 356 -19.75 -21.64 42.03
N ARG A 357 -19.86 -20.53 42.78
CA ARG A 357 -18.85 -19.46 42.99
C ARG A 357 -18.07 -19.68 44.29
N THR A 358 -16.77 -19.38 44.26
CA THR A 358 -15.94 -19.24 45.47
C THR A 358 -15.70 -17.76 45.79
N HIS A 359 -15.98 -17.36 47.05
CA HIS A 359 -15.42 -16.14 47.63
C HIS A 359 -14.09 -16.49 48.29
N ARG A 360 -13.03 -15.75 47.98
CA ARG A 360 -11.79 -15.79 48.77
C ARG A 360 -12.02 -14.99 50.05
N MET A 361 -12.02 -15.66 51.20
CA MET A 361 -11.67 -15.03 52.47
C MET A 361 -10.14 -14.84 52.51
N THR A 362 -9.74 -13.73 53.13
CA THR A 362 -8.38 -13.19 53.30
C THR A 362 -7.34 -14.21 53.73
#